data_AF-A0A0L6Z9J4-F1
#
_entry.id   AF-A0A0L6Z9J4-F1
#
_cell.length_a   1.000
_cell.length_b   1.000
_cell.length_c   1.000
_cell.angle_alpha   90.00
_cell.angle_beta   90.00
_cell.angle_gamma   90.00
#
_symmetry.space_group_name_H-M   'P 1'
#
loop_
_entity.id
_entity.type
_entity.pdbx_description
1 polymer ?
#
loop_
_entity_poly.entity_id
_entity_poly.type
_entity_poly.pdbx_seq_one_letter_code
_entity_poly.pdbx_strand_id
1 'polypeptide(L)'
;MSIFLLRHGETDWNTIDRCQGHTDIPLNETGKKKIEQVAFMFKRNIGDINYVISSPLSRAYESALIFSNSIDYKGEIIIDELFIERSFGLAEGLLGEEIKLKFPNLAIPEMESIRLKKLRFYKVKLWKH
;
A
#
# COMPACT_ATOMS: atom_id res chain seq x y z
N MET A 1 1.55 -23.52 -3.36
CA MET A 1 0.93 -22.17 -3.26
C MET A 1 2.05 -21.19 -3.01
N SER A 2 2.23 -20.21 -3.89
CA SER A 2 3.24 -19.15 -3.74
C SER A 2 2.54 -17.82 -3.47
N ILE A 3 3.12 -16.98 -2.61
CA ILE A 3 2.60 -15.66 -2.28
C ILE A 3 3.72 -14.66 -2.52
N PHE A 4 3.41 -13.60 -3.25
CA PHE A 4 4.32 -12.49 -3.52
C PHE A 4 3.73 -11.21 -2.95
N LEU A 5 4.58 -10.38 -2.34
CA LEU A 5 4.19 -9.10 -1.77
C LEU A 5 4.88 -7.99 -2.56
N LEU A 6 4.08 -7.11 -3.17
CA LEU A 6 4.54 -5.92 -3.85
C LEU A 6 4.09 -4.71 -3.05
N ARG A 7 5.04 -3.90 -2.57
CA ARG A 7 4.72 -2.58 -2.02
C ARG A 7 4.38 -1.64 -3.17
N HIS A 8 3.44 -0.72 -2.93
CA HIS A 8 3.14 0.34 -3.89
C HIS A 8 4.40 1.12 -4.30
N GLY A 9 4.40 1.67 -5.50
CA GLY A 9 5.47 2.53 -6.00
C GLY A 9 5.61 3.81 -5.17
N GLU A 10 6.70 4.53 -5.40
CA GLU A 10 6.98 5.80 -4.74
C GLU A 10 5.90 6.87 -5.02
N THR A 11 5.61 7.67 -4.00
CA THR A 11 4.75 8.87 -4.08
C THR A 11 5.55 10.11 -3.68
N ASP A 12 5.04 11.30 -3.99
CA ASP A 12 5.69 12.56 -3.59
C ASP A 12 5.79 12.74 -2.08
N TRP A 13 4.94 12.08 -1.29
CA TRP A 13 5.10 12.11 0.18
C TRP A 13 6.23 11.21 0.66
N ASN A 14 6.53 10.12 -0.05
CA ASN A 14 7.66 9.27 0.32
C ASN A 14 9.00 9.95 0.06
N THR A 15 9.11 10.78 -0.98
CA THR A 15 10.38 11.44 -1.34
C THR A 15 10.82 12.51 -0.35
N ILE A 16 9.87 13.05 0.42
CA ILE A 16 10.09 14.08 1.43
C ILE A 16 9.73 13.61 2.85
N ASP A 17 9.65 12.29 3.08
CA ASP A 17 9.41 11.66 4.39
C ASP A 17 8.18 12.18 5.15
N ARG A 18 7.11 12.52 4.41
CA ARG A 18 5.80 12.83 5.01
C ARG A 18 5.10 11.55 5.45
N CYS A 19 4.48 11.60 6.63
CA CYS A 19 3.71 10.49 7.16
C CYS A 19 2.53 10.18 6.23
N GLN A 20 2.44 8.93 5.79
CA GLN A 20 1.43 8.48 4.84
C GLN A 20 0.64 7.33 5.43
N GLY A 21 -0.69 7.44 5.37
CA GLY A 21 -1.64 6.44 5.86
C GLY A 21 -2.83 6.33 4.91
N HIS A 22 -4.03 6.71 5.33
CA HIS A 22 -5.22 6.59 4.49
C HIS A 22 -5.36 7.73 3.46
N THR A 23 -4.64 8.84 3.62
CA THR A 23 -4.63 9.94 2.66
C THR A 23 -4.17 9.41 1.31
N ASP A 24 -5.00 9.68 0.32
CA ASP A 24 -4.81 9.13 -1.01
C ASP A 24 -3.89 10.03 -1.83
N ILE A 25 -2.61 9.63 -1.89
CA ILE A 25 -1.58 10.29 -2.68
C ILE A 25 -1.21 9.35 -3.82
N PRO A 26 -1.25 9.82 -5.08
CA PRO A 26 -0.96 8.99 -6.25
C PRO A 26 0.53 8.64 -6.35
N LEU A 27 0.86 7.69 -7.22
CA LEU A 27 2.25 7.41 -7.57
C LEU A 27 2.88 8.60 -8.28
N ASN A 28 4.16 8.83 -8.00
CA ASN A 28 4.97 9.71 -8.85
C ASN A 28 5.56 8.92 -10.03
N GLU A 29 6.11 9.62 -11.02
CA GLU A 29 6.64 9.00 -12.24
C GLU A 29 7.80 8.02 -11.96
N THR A 30 8.61 8.28 -10.93
CA THR A 30 9.66 7.36 -10.48
C THR A 30 9.06 6.06 -9.94
N GLY A 31 7.99 6.16 -9.16
CA GLY A 31 7.24 5.04 -8.60
C GLY A 31 6.67 4.15 -9.68
N LYS A 32 6.02 4.74 -10.69
CA LYS A 32 5.45 4.00 -11.84
C LYS A 32 6.53 3.19 -12.57
N LYS A 33 7.64 3.84 -12.94
CA LYS A 33 8.77 3.19 -13.62
C LYS A 33 9.37 2.04 -12.80
N LYS A 34 9.49 2.21 -11.47
CA LYS A 34 9.97 1.15 -10.59
C LYS A 34 9.05 -0.08 -10.62
N ILE A 35 7.73 0.11 -10.65
CA ILE A 35 6.77 -0.99 -10.76
C ILE A 35 6.89 -1.72 -12.10
N GLU A 36 7.04 -1.00 -13.21
CA GLU A 36 7.28 -1.60 -14.54
C GLU A 36 8.54 -2.47 -14.54
N GLN A 37 9.64 -1.97 -13.96
CA GLN A 37 10.90 -2.71 -13.84
C GLN A 37 10.74 -3.99 -13.00
N VAL A 38 10.04 -3.89 -11.87
CA VAL A 38 9.75 -5.05 -11.02
C VAL A 38 8.91 -6.08 -11.76
N ALA A 39 7.88 -5.65 -12.49
CA ALA A 39 7.02 -6.53 -13.26
C ALA A 39 7.79 -7.25 -14.39
N PHE A 40 8.65 -6.54 -15.11
CA PHE A 40 9.52 -7.13 -16.12
C PHE A 40 10.43 -8.21 -15.52
N MET A 41 11.08 -7.90 -14.39
CA MET A 41 11.94 -8.86 -13.69
C MET A 41 11.15 -10.05 -13.14
N PHE A 42 9.94 -9.82 -12.64
CA PHE A 42 9.06 -10.88 -12.15
C PHE A 42 8.69 -11.85 -13.28
N LYS A 43 8.20 -11.34 -14.41
CA LYS A 43 7.82 -12.14 -15.58
C LYS A 43 8.99 -12.98 -16.10
N ARG A 44 10.19 -12.39 -16.13
CA ARG A 44 11.40 -13.07 -16.61
C ARG A 44 11.86 -14.22 -15.71
N ASN A 45 11.73 -14.08 -14.39
CA ASN A 45 12.35 -15.00 -13.43
C ASN A 45 11.39 -15.92 -12.69
N ILE A 46 10.10 -15.57 -12.63
CA ILE A 46 9.10 -16.27 -11.81
C ILE A 46 7.98 -16.85 -12.69
N GLY A 47 7.40 -16.03 -13.58
CA GLY A 47 6.33 -16.46 -14.49
C GLY A 47 4.98 -15.81 -14.18
N ASP A 48 3.90 -16.59 -14.31
CA ASP A 48 2.53 -16.08 -14.28
C ASP A 48 1.93 -15.98 -12.86
N ILE A 49 0.94 -15.09 -12.70
CA ILE A 49 0.14 -14.94 -11.48
C ILE A 49 -1.32 -15.34 -11.75
N ASN A 50 -1.93 -16.07 -10.82
CA ASN A 50 -3.35 -16.41 -10.91
C ASN A 50 -4.27 -15.32 -10.34
N TYR A 51 -3.85 -14.64 -9.27
CA TYR A 51 -4.64 -13.64 -8.57
C TYR A 51 -3.80 -12.41 -8.20
N VAL A 52 -4.33 -11.22 -8.48
CA VAL A 52 -3.77 -9.95 -8.02
C VAL A 52 -4.75 -9.32 -7.05
N ILE A 53 -4.27 -8.96 -5.86
CA ILE A 53 -5.07 -8.33 -4.80
C ILE A 53 -4.41 -7.00 -4.46
N SER A 54 -5.21 -5.95 -4.28
CA SER A 54 -4.73 -4.63 -3.88
C SER A 54 -5.63 -4.00 -2.81
N SER A 55 -5.08 -3.03 -2.09
CA SER A 55 -5.89 -2.16 -1.23
C SER A 55 -6.63 -1.13 -2.10
N PRO A 56 -7.66 -0.44 -1.57
CA PRO A 56 -8.41 0.56 -2.33
C PRO A 56 -7.63 1.87 -2.57
N LEU A 57 -6.45 2.06 -1.97
CA LEU A 57 -5.69 3.31 -2.11
C LEU A 57 -5.13 3.42 -3.54
N SER A 58 -5.27 4.60 -4.15
CA SER A 58 -4.93 4.81 -5.57
C SER A 58 -3.51 4.36 -5.89
N ARG A 59 -2.52 4.69 -5.04
CA ARG A 59 -1.12 4.26 -5.22
C ARG A 59 -0.94 2.74 -5.26
N ALA A 60 -1.67 2.01 -4.43
CA ALA A 60 -1.58 0.55 -4.38
C ALA A 60 -2.30 -0.06 -5.58
N TYR A 61 -3.49 0.45 -5.91
CA TYR A 61 -4.25 0.01 -7.08
C TYR A 61 -3.51 0.31 -8.39
N GLU A 62 -2.97 1.51 -8.57
CA GLU A 62 -2.19 1.91 -9.74
C GLU A 62 -0.92 1.05 -9.88
N SER A 63 -0.24 0.74 -8.77
CA SER A 63 0.89 -0.21 -8.78
C SER A 63 0.46 -1.60 -9.26
N ALA A 64 -0.66 -2.11 -8.73
CA ALA A 64 -1.20 -3.40 -9.14
C ALA A 64 -1.59 -3.40 -10.63
N LEU A 65 -2.15 -2.30 -11.14
CA LEU A 65 -2.52 -2.12 -12.54
C LEU A 65 -1.31 -2.13 -13.46
N ILE A 66 -0.29 -1.31 -13.17
CA ILE A 66 0.96 -1.26 -13.95
C ILE A 66 1.63 -2.64 -13.96
N PHE A 67 1.69 -3.30 -12.80
CA PHE A 67 2.27 -4.63 -12.69
C PHE A 67 1.50 -5.66 -13.52
N SER A 68 0.16 -5.71 -13.37
CA SER A 68 -0.72 -6.65 -14.08
C SER A 68 -0.61 -6.51 -15.59
N ASN A 69 -0.63 -5.27 -16.08
CA ASN A 69 -0.47 -4.97 -17.51
C ASN A 69 0.89 -5.42 -18.02
N SER A 70 1.96 -5.18 -17.25
CA SER A 70 3.34 -5.52 -17.64
C SER A 70 3.59 -7.03 -17.71
N ILE A 71 2.84 -7.83 -16.93
CA ILE A 71 2.93 -9.30 -16.97
C ILE A 71 1.88 -9.95 -17.88
N ASP A 72 1.10 -9.18 -18.64
CA ASP A 72 -0.03 -9.66 -19.45
C ASP A 72 -1.12 -10.41 -18.65
N TYR A 73 -1.31 -10.06 -17.38
CA TYR A 73 -2.36 -10.65 -16.55
C TYR A 73 -3.75 -10.38 -17.15
N LYS A 74 -4.59 -11.42 -17.23
CA LYS A 74 -5.93 -11.35 -17.85
C LYS A 74 -7.07 -11.36 -16.85
N GLY A 75 -6.78 -11.57 -15.56
CA GLY A 75 -7.80 -11.51 -14.52
C GLY A 75 -8.06 -10.09 -14.05
N GLU A 76 -9.04 -9.95 -13.16
CA GLU A 76 -9.36 -8.70 -12.50
C GLU A 76 -8.48 -8.49 -11.26
N ILE A 77 -8.17 -7.24 -10.94
CA ILE A 77 -7.54 -6.89 -9.67
C ILE A 77 -8.61 -6.91 -8.59
N ILE A 78 -8.45 -7.80 -7.62
CA ILE A 78 -9.36 -7.91 -6.48
C ILE A 78 -9.00 -6.78 -5.50
N ILE A 79 -9.96 -5.90 -5.22
CA ILE A 79 -9.79 -4.85 -4.22
C ILE A 79 -10.26 -5.39 -2.86
N ASP A 80 -9.39 -5.31 -1.86
CA ASP A 80 -9.70 -5.75 -0.49
C ASP A 80 -9.25 -4.71 0.54
N GLU A 81 -10.22 -4.14 1.24
CA GLU A 81 -10.08 -3.16 2.34
C GLU A 81 -9.16 -3.66 3.46
N LEU A 82 -9.00 -4.97 3.64
CA LEU A 82 -8.12 -5.52 4.68
C LEU A 82 -6.65 -5.13 4.45
N PHE A 83 -6.26 -4.83 3.21
CA PHE A 83 -4.90 -4.42 2.85
C PHE A 83 -4.66 -2.90 2.94
N ILE A 84 -5.65 -2.09 3.33
CA ILE A 84 -5.42 -0.63 3.49
C ILE A 84 -4.33 -0.40 4.55
N GLU A 85 -3.55 0.68 4.38
CA GLU A 85 -2.49 1.04 5.32
C GLU A 85 -3.05 1.32 6.73
N ARG A 86 -2.18 1.63 7.68
CA ARG A 86 -2.63 2.14 8.97
C ARG A 86 -3.02 3.61 8.78
N SER A 87 -4.17 4.04 9.29
CA SER A 87 -4.44 5.48 9.37
C SER A 87 -3.57 6.12 10.46
N PHE A 88 -2.89 7.21 10.10
CA PHE A 88 -2.15 8.05 11.03
C PHE A 88 -2.93 9.30 11.46
N GLY A 89 -4.21 9.42 11.06
CA GLY A 89 -5.09 10.52 11.44
C GLY A 89 -4.50 11.89 11.10
N LEU A 90 -4.57 12.84 12.03
CA LEU A 90 -4.08 14.21 11.81
C LEU A 90 -2.55 14.34 11.71
N ALA A 91 -1.80 13.25 11.83
CA ALA A 91 -0.36 13.24 11.54
C ALA A 91 -0.05 13.01 10.06
N GLU A 92 -1.01 12.55 9.26
CA GLU A 92 -0.79 12.35 7.83
C GLU A 92 -0.43 13.66 7.13
N GLY A 93 0.58 13.61 6.26
CA GLY A 93 1.14 14.76 5.56
C GLY A 93 2.17 15.53 6.37
N LEU A 94 2.38 15.24 7.66
CA LEU A 94 3.41 15.90 8.46
C LEU A 94 4.77 15.16 8.36
N LEU A 95 5.84 15.93 8.44
CA LEU A 95 7.19 15.43 8.70
C LEU A 95 7.31 14.91 10.13
N GLY A 96 8.27 14.02 10.38
CA GLY A 96 8.51 13.48 11.71
C GLY A 96 8.75 14.55 12.78
N GLU A 97 9.40 15.67 12.44
CA GLU A 97 9.62 16.80 13.34
C GLU A 97 8.34 17.58 13.62
N GLU A 98 7.52 17.82 12.59
CA GLU A 98 6.22 18.48 12.71
C GLU A 98 5.27 17.66 13.60
N ILE A 99 5.29 16.32 13.49
CA ILE A 99 4.52 15.43 14.35
C ILE A 99 4.97 15.56 15.81
N LYS A 100 6.29 15.57 16.08
CA LYS A 100 6.81 15.71 17.45
C LYS A 100 6.44 17.06 18.07
N LEU A 101 6.45 18.13 17.28
CA LEU A 101 6.07 19.47 17.73
C LEU A 101 4.56 19.57 17.98
N LYS A 102 3.73 19.05 17.08
CA LYS A 102 2.27 19.16 17.15
C LYS A 102 1.64 18.16 18.12
N PHE A 103 2.24 16.98 18.27
CA PHE A 103 1.74 15.88 19.10
C PHE A 103 2.87 15.32 19.99
N PRO A 104 3.37 16.08 20.98
CA PRO A 104 4.55 15.71 21.77
C PRO A 104 4.37 14.43 22.60
N ASN A 105 3.13 14.08 22.95
CA ASN A 105 2.79 12.83 23.64
C ASN A 105 2.33 11.70 22.70
N LEU A 106 2.41 11.91 21.38
CA LEU A 106 1.92 11.01 20.34
C LEU A 106 0.42 10.66 20.43
N ALA A 107 -0.36 11.46 21.18
CA ALA A 107 -1.82 11.37 21.18
C ALA A 107 -2.37 12.05 19.92
N ILE A 108 -2.24 11.37 18.79
CA ILE A 108 -2.68 11.87 17.48
C ILE A 108 -4.18 11.58 17.30
N PRO A 109 -5.02 12.61 17.14
CA PRO A 109 -6.44 12.41 16.86
C PRO A 109 -6.66 11.61 15.59
N GLU A 110 -7.70 10.77 15.60
CA GLU A 110 -8.13 9.91 14.46
C GLU A 110 -7.12 8.83 14.05
N MET A 111 -5.96 8.76 14.71
CA MET A 111 -4.97 7.71 14.46
C MET A 111 -5.56 6.34 14.79
N GLU A 112 -5.44 5.39 13.86
CA GLU A 112 -5.87 4.02 14.09
C GLU A 112 -5.05 3.40 15.23
N SER A 113 -5.75 2.88 16.25
CA SER A 113 -5.10 2.20 17.36
C SER A 113 -4.47 0.88 16.92
N ILE A 114 -3.40 0.46 17.60
CA ILE A 114 -2.75 -0.84 17.35
C ILE A 114 -3.75 -2.00 17.51
N ARG A 115 -4.71 -1.87 18.43
CA ARG A 115 -5.77 -2.87 18.64
C ARG A 115 -6.69 -2.97 17.41
N LEU A 116 -7.16 -1.85 16.88
CA LEU A 116 -8.01 -1.82 15.69
C LEU A 116 -7.27 -2.37 14.46
N LYS A 117 -6.01 -1.95 14.27
CA LYS A 117 -5.13 -2.50 13.23
C LYS A 117 -5.03 -4.03 13.34
N LYS A 118 -4.76 -4.55 14.54
CA LYS A 118 -4.68 -6.01 14.79
C LYS A 118 -6.00 -6.71 14.48
N LEU A 119 -7.14 -6.14 14.88
CA LEU A 119 -8.46 -6.74 14.62
C LEU A 119 -8.74 -6.91 13.12
N ARG A 120 -8.30 -5.97 12.27
CA ARG A 120 -8.38 -6.10 10.81
C ARG A 120 -7.57 -7.31 10.32
N PHE A 121 -6.35 -7.49 10.82
CA PHE A 121 -5.54 -8.69 10.52
C PHE A 121 -6.18 -9.99 11.02
N TYR A 122 -6.89 -9.99 12.15
CA TYR A 122 -7.57 -11.18 12.65
C TYR A 122 -8.82 -11.54 11.84
N LYS A 123 -9.51 -10.58 11.19
CA LYS A 123 -10.59 -10.89 10.25
C LYS A 123 -10.11 -11.72 9.05
N VAL A 124 -8.86 -11.55 8.61
CA VAL A 124 -8.22 -12.38 7.57
C VAL A 124 -8.15 -13.86 7.99
N LYS A 125 -8.02 -14.17 9.29
CA LYS A 125 -7.96 -15.57 9.77
C LYS A 125 -9.30 -16.31 9.71
N LEU A 126 -10.42 -15.61 9.62
CA LEU A 126 -11.77 -16.22 9.61
C LEU A 126 -12.19 -16.68 8.20
N TRP A 127 -11.43 -16.37 7.15
CA TRP A 127 -11.58 -16.91 5.78
C TRP A 127 -11.08 -18.37 5.63
N LYS A 128 -11.13 -19.15 6.72
CA LYS A 128 -10.78 -20.57 6.72
C LYS A 128 -11.93 -21.38 7.32
N HIS A 129 -13.12 -21.33 6.73
CA HIS A 129 -14.15 -22.37 6.85
C HIS A 129 -15.02 -22.37 5.60
#